data_AF-A0A2W6SH39-F1
#
_entry.id   AF-A0A2W6SH39-F1
#
_cell.length_a   1.000
_cell.length_b   1.000
_cell.length_c   1.000
_cell.angle_alpha   90.00
_cell.angle_beta   90.00
_cell.angle_gamma   90.00
#
_symmetry.space_group_name_H-M   'P 1'
#
loop_
_entity.id
_entity.type
_entity.pdbx_description
1 polymer ?
#
loop_
_entity_poly.entity_id
_entity_poly.type
_entity_poly.pdbx_seq_one_letter_code
_entity_poly.pdbx_strand_id
1 'polypeptide(L)'
;MADRQSLYGEVTARVIAELEEGRLPWVQPWDSARCPCTMPHNAVSGRVYSGINILILWCEAVEREFCSQRWLTYKQAEQAGGHVRRGEKGTVICYADRFTPKDEAQKAAGEDREARTIAFLKRFTVFNLDQIEGLPEQYAAEPVVPDPVMAIAEVDKLIAASGADFRIGGSEAFYSPGQDYVQVPPQSAFHEPINWFRTALHEMGHWVGGKGRLERDQSGRFGSMAYAKEELVALSGQSAPSATLQ
;
A
#
# COMPACT_ATOMS: atom_id res chain seq x y z
N MET A 1 -5.88 29.94 18.52
CA MET A 1 -6.68 28.72 18.25
C MET A 1 -5.70 27.70 17.70
N ALA A 2 -5.37 26.68 18.48
CA ALA A 2 -4.35 25.70 18.10
C ALA A 2 -4.79 25.00 16.81
N ASP A 3 -3.91 25.06 15.81
CA ASP A 3 -4.06 24.39 14.53
C ASP A 3 -4.26 22.91 14.80
N ARG A 4 -5.50 22.43 14.61
CA ARG A 4 -5.81 21.01 14.73
C ARG A 4 -5.22 20.37 13.49
N GLN A 5 -3.91 20.07 13.54
CA GLN A 5 -3.19 19.37 12.49
C GLN A 5 -4.09 18.26 11.96
N SER A 6 -4.45 18.37 10.69
CA SER A 6 -5.19 17.29 10.05
C SER A 6 -4.28 16.07 10.09
N LEU A 7 -4.85 14.88 10.33
CA LEU A 7 -4.11 13.61 10.29
C LEU A 7 -3.29 13.45 9.00
N TYR A 8 -3.79 13.99 7.88
CA TYR A 8 -3.03 14.08 6.64
C TYR A 8 -1.79 14.95 6.76
N GLY A 9 -1.87 16.09 7.46
CA GLY A 9 -0.73 16.95 7.75
C GLY A 9 0.34 16.24 8.58
N GLU A 10 -0.05 15.50 9.62
CA GLU A 10 0.90 14.73 10.46
C GLU A 10 1.58 13.62 9.66
N VAL A 11 0.81 12.84 8.90
CA VAL A 11 1.34 11.75 8.08
C VAL A 11 2.23 12.28 6.95
N THR A 12 1.79 13.34 6.25
CA THR A 12 2.59 14.00 5.21
C THR A 12 3.87 14.57 5.80
N ALA A 13 3.83 15.21 6.97
CA ALA A 13 5.02 15.73 7.63
C ALA A 13 6.02 14.62 7.97
N ARG A 14 5.53 13.45 8.44
CA ARG A 14 6.39 12.29 8.70
C ARG A 14 7.01 11.73 7.42
N VAL A 15 6.24 11.64 6.33
CA VAL A 15 6.77 11.23 5.01
C VAL A 15 7.83 12.23 4.53
N ILE A 16 7.59 13.54 4.67
CA ILE A 16 8.57 14.56 4.29
C ILE A 16 9.86 14.41 5.11
N ALA A 17 9.76 14.22 6.43
CA ALA A 17 10.93 14.05 7.30
C ALA A 17 11.79 12.84 6.88
N GLU A 18 11.17 11.70 6.57
CA GLU A 18 11.88 10.52 6.05
C GLU A 18 12.61 10.84 4.73
N LEU A 19 11.94 11.55 3.81
CA LEU A 19 12.52 11.96 2.53
C LEU A 19 13.70 12.92 2.70
N GLU A 20 13.61 13.86 3.64
CA GLU A 20 14.69 14.81 3.97
C GLU A 20 15.92 14.10 4.54
N GLU A 21 15.72 12.98 5.25
CA GLU A 21 16.79 12.11 5.74
C GLU A 21 17.29 11.11 4.68
N GLY A 22 16.83 11.24 3.43
CA GLY A 22 17.24 10.41 2.30
C GLY A 22 16.63 9.01 2.28
N ARG A 23 15.60 8.76 3.11
CA ARG A 23 14.89 7.48 3.17
C ARG A 23 13.58 7.58 2.40
N LEU A 24 13.34 6.64 1.49
CA LEU A 24 12.03 6.49 0.85
C LEU A 24 11.18 5.52 1.70
N PRO A 25 10.06 5.95 2.30
CA PRO A 25 9.25 5.08 3.17
C PRO A 25 8.73 3.80 2.49
N TRP A 26 8.59 3.82 1.16
CA TRP A 26 8.17 2.68 0.34
C TRP A 26 9.33 1.85 -0.23
N VAL A 27 10.59 2.25 0.01
CA VAL A 27 11.82 1.54 -0.40
C VAL A 27 12.73 1.30 0.81
N GLN A 28 12.20 1.29 2.04
CA GLN A 28 13.02 1.06 3.23
C GLN A 28 13.80 -0.27 3.09
N PRO A 29 15.05 -0.34 3.59
CA PRO A 29 15.84 -1.56 3.57
C PRO A 29 15.21 -2.54 4.57
N TRP A 30 14.28 -3.35 4.09
CA TRP A 30 13.55 -4.34 4.89
C TRP A 30 14.46 -5.41 5.50
N ASP A 31 15.71 -5.51 5.05
CA ASP A 31 16.70 -6.49 5.50
C ASP A 31 17.15 -6.27 6.95
N SER A 32 16.96 -5.08 7.53
CA SER A 32 17.29 -4.79 8.93
C SER A 32 16.11 -4.86 9.90
N ALA A 33 14.88 -5.02 9.39
CA ALA A 33 13.69 -5.06 10.23
C ALA A 33 13.55 -6.42 10.93
N ARG A 34 13.22 -6.43 12.23
CA ARG A 34 12.88 -7.65 12.97
C ARG A 34 11.61 -8.34 12.43
N CYS A 35 10.79 -7.61 11.69
CA CYS A 35 9.56 -8.10 11.10
C CYS A 35 9.76 -8.43 9.62
N PRO A 36 9.23 -9.57 9.13
CA PRO A 36 9.21 -9.83 7.71
C PRO A 36 8.40 -8.76 6.95
N CYS A 37 8.87 -8.44 5.74
CA CYS A 37 8.24 -7.49 4.82
C CYS A 37 6.94 -8.07 4.24
N THR A 38 5.91 -8.14 5.09
CA THR A 38 4.56 -8.60 4.74
C THR A 38 3.59 -7.43 4.82
N MET A 39 2.39 -7.61 4.25
CA MET A 39 1.38 -6.56 4.33
C MET A 39 0.81 -6.46 5.75
N PRO A 40 0.69 -5.23 6.30
CA PRO A 40 0.04 -5.04 7.58
C PRO A 40 -1.41 -5.48 7.45
N HIS A 41 -1.88 -6.27 8.42
CA HIS A 41 -3.24 -6.78 8.40
C HIS A 41 -3.83 -6.87 9.81
N ASN A 42 -5.15 -6.92 9.86
CA ASN A 42 -5.87 -7.08 11.11
C ASN A 42 -5.77 -8.54 11.59
N ALA A 43 -5.28 -8.77 12.81
CA ALA A 43 -4.96 -10.12 13.27
C ALA A 43 -6.18 -11.04 13.45
N VAL A 44 -7.36 -10.47 13.69
CA VAL A 44 -8.63 -11.20 13.92
C VAL A 44 -9.37 -11.45 12.61
N SER A 45 -9.52 -10.42 11.77
CA SER A 45 -10.29 -10.53 10.53
C SER A 45 -9.47 -10.99 9.32
N GLY A 46 -8.13 -10.99 9.41
CA GLY A 46 -7.23 -11.26 8.28
C GLY A 46 -7.22 -10.16 7.21
N ARG A 47 -8.02 -9.10 7.37
CA ARG A 47 -8.11 -8.02 6.38
C ARG A 47 -6.80 -7.25 6.30
N VAL A 48 -6.22 -7.22 5.11
CA VAL A 48 -5.04 -6.40 4.78
C VAL A 48 -5.42 -4.92 4.78
N TYR A 49 -4.56 -4.08 5.38
CA TYR A 49 -4.69 -2.63 5.34
C TYR A 49 -4.35 -2.09 3.95
N SER A 50 -4.97 -0.98 3.57
CA SER A 50 -4.83 -0.38 2.24
C SER A 50 -4.44 1.10 2.29
N GLY A 51 -3.85 1.59 1.21
CA GLY A 51 -3.50 2.98 1.03
C GLY A 51 -2.49 3.47 2.07
N ILE A 52 -2.68 4.68 2.58
CA ILE A 52 -1.73 5.34 3.49
C ILE A 52 -1.48 4.56 4.79
N ASN A 53 -2.44 3.75 5.23
CA ASN A 53 -2.27 2.94 6.44
C ASN A 53 -1.14 1.93 6.32
N ILE A 54 -0.81 1.47 5.11
CA ILE A 54 0.32 0.57 4.89
C ILE A 54 1.62 1.26 5.32
N LEU A 55 1.86 2.47 4.79
CA LEU A 55 3.05 3.25 5.11
C LEU A 55 3.12 3.63 6.59
N ILE A 56 2.00 4.07 7.18
CA ILE A 56 1.94 4.41 8.60
C ILE A 56 2.35 3.22 9.48
N LEU A 57 1.80 2.03 9.18
CA LEU A 57 2.03 0.84 9.99
C LEU A 57 3.43 0.25 9.77
N TRP A 58 3.95 0.29 8.54
CA TRP A 58 5.33 -0.10 8.27
C TRP A 58 6.34 0.80 8.97
N CYS A 59 6.20 2.13 8.85
CA CYS A 59 7.07 3.08 9.56
C CYS A 59 7.05 2.82 11.06
N GLU A 60 5.86 2.63 11.64
CA GLU A 60 5.73 2.33 13.07
C GLU A 60 6.40 1.00 13.46
N ALA A 61 6.19 -0.06 12.67
CA ALA A 61 6.79 -1.36 12.93
C ALA A 61 8.32 -1.29 12.94
N VAL A 62 8.91 -0.54 12.02
CA VAL A 62 10.36 -0.36 11.95
C VAL A 62 10.88 0.51 13.10
N GLU A 63 10.28 1.68 13.33
CA GLU A 63 10.71 2.60 14.39
C GLU A 63 10.62 1.99 15.80
N ARG A 64 9.64 1.12 16.03
CA ARG A 64 9.44 0.45 17.32
C ARG A 64 10.00 -0.97 17.37
N GLU A 65 10.69 -1.39 16.31
CA GLU A 65 11.31 -2.71 16.17
C GLU A 65 10.34 -3.87 16.44
N PHE A 66 9.08 -3.71 16.03
CA PHE A 66 8.10 -4.78 16.13
C PHE A 66 8.49 -5.95 15.24
N CYS A 67 8.10 -7.16 15.65
CA CYS A 67 8.37 -8.43 14.97
C CYS A 67 7.15 -8.89 14.15
N SER A 68 5.99 -8.24 14.30
CA SER A 68 4.73 -8.62 13.66
C SER A 68 4.16 -7.51 12.78
N GLN A 69 3.57 -7.86 11.63
CA GLN A 69 2.73 -6.96 10.81
C GLN A 69 1.24 -7.07 11.16
N ARG A 70 0.92 -7.64 12.33
CA ARG A 70 -0.46 -7.89 12.75
C ARG A 70 -0.90 -6.84 13.76
N TRP A 71 -2.07 -6.26 13.51
CA TRP A 71 -2.58 -5.13 14.28
C TRP A 71 -4.01 -5.37 14.76
N LEU A 72 -4.34 -4.87 15.95
CA LEU A 72 -5.65 -4.96 16.56
C LEU A 72 -6.06 -3.65 17.21
N THR A 73 -7.34 -3.30 17.17
CA THR A 73 -7.86 -2.25 18.05
C THR A 73 -7.87 -2.74 19.50
N TYR A 74 -7.90 -1.82 20.47
CA TYR A 74 -7.95 -2.17 21.89
C TYR A 74 -9.08 -3.17 22.21
N LYS A 75 -10.28 -2.93 21.69
CA LYS A 75 -11.43 -3.82 21.90
C LYS A 75 -11.25 -5.19 21.26
N GLN A 76 -10.60 -5.26 20.10
CA GLN A 76 -10.31 -6.54 19.46
C GLN A 76 -9.25 -7.32 20.23
N ALA A 77 -8.25 -6.65 20.81
CA ALA A 77 -7.26 -7.30 21.68
C ALA A 77 -7.95 -7.97 22.88
N GLU A 78 -8.84 -7.25 23.56
CA GLU A 78 -9.63 -7.76 24.68
C GLU A 78 -10.53 -8.94 24.27
N GLN A 79 -11.25 -8.81 23.15
CA GLN A 79 -12.09 -9.89 22.60
C GLN A 79 -11.29 -11.11 22.16
N ALA A 80 -10.05 -10.93 21.74
CA ALA A 80 -9.14 -12.00 21.39
C ALA A 80 -8.51 -12.69 22.61
N GLY A 81 -8.83 -12.26 23.84
CA GLY A 81 -8.30 -12.80 25.09
C GLY A 81 -7.00 -12.15 25.56
N GLY A 82 -6.49 -11.17 24.82
CA GLY A 82 -5.29 -10.42 25.18
C GLY A 82 -5.60 -9.08 25.87
N HIS A 83 -4.56 -8.44 26.40
CA HIS A 83 -4.65 -7.10 26.96
C HIS A 83 -3.44 -6.28 26.54
N VAL A 84 -3.67 -5.03 26.15
CA VAL A 84 -2.59 -4.11 25.78
C VAL A 84 -1.77 -3.81 27.04
N ARG A 85 -0.44 -3.92 26.95
CA ARG A 85 0.45 -3.64 28.08
C ARG A 85 0.29 -2.21 28.58
N ARG A 86 0.37 -2.03 29.90
CA ARG A 86 0.22 -0.71 30.50
C ARG A 86 1.33 0.24 30.03
N GLY A 87 0.93 1.40 29.52
CA GLY A 87 1.86 2.44 29.04
C GLY A 87 2.15 2.38 27.54
N GLU A 88 1.68 1.35 26.83
CA GLU A 88 1.80 1.27 25.38
C GLU A 88 0.97 2.34 24.68
N LYS A 89 1.56 2.97 23.66
CA LYS A 89 0.88 3.91 22.77
C LYS A 89 0.45 3.18 21.50
N GLY A 90 -0.80 3.38 21.11
CA GLY A 90 -1.32 2.85 19.86
C GLY A 90 -1.07 3.78 18.68
N THR A 91 -1.09 3.21 17.49
CA THR A 91 -0.86 3.88 16.21
C THR A 91 -2.18 4.30 15.61
N VAL A 92 -2.26 5.54 15.12
CA VAL A 92 -3.49 6.08 14.53
C VAL A 92 -3.52 5.75 13.04
N ILE A 93 -4.61 5.13 12.60
CA ILE A 93 -4.90 4.83 11.21
C ILE A 93 -6.16 5.56 10.73
N CYS A 94 -6.27 5.68 9.41
CA CYS A 94 -7.34 6.38 8.72
C CYS A 94 -8.35 5.40 8.12
N TYR A 95 -9.64 5.69 8.21
CA TYR A 95 -10.66 5.04 7.39
C TYR A 95 -11.47 6.10 6.69
N ALA A 96 -11.25 6.24 5.38
CA ALA A 96 -12.01 7.13 4.53
C ALA A 96 -13.05 6.32 3.76
N ASP A 97 -14.29 6.79 3.76
CA ASP A 97 -15.39 6.14 3.05
C ASP A 97 -16.47 7.19 2.74
N ARG A 98 -17.43 6.82 1.90
CA ARG A 98 -18.55 7.68 1.51
C ARG A 98 -19.85 7.05 1.96
N PHE A 99 -20.79 7.88 2.41
CA PHE A 99 -22.15 7.42 2.70
C PHE A 99 -23.16 8.30 1.98
N THR A 100 -24.29 7.70 1.62
CA THR A 100 -25.43 8.42 1.03
C THR A 100 -26.44 8.71 2.13
N PRO A 101 -26.74 9.99 2.45
CA PRO A 101 -27.82 10.34 3.37
C PRO A 101 -29.15 9.75 2.88
N LYS A 102 -29.99 9.22 3.79
CA LYS A 102 -31.26 8.58 3.42
C LYS A 102 -32.19 9.54 2.66
N ASP A 103 -32.28 10.79 3.09
CA ASP A 103 -33.11 11.82 2.45
C ASP A 103 -32.62 12.15 1.04
N GLU A 104 -31.31 12.11 0.81
CA GLU A 104 -30.70 12.36 -0.49
C GLU A 104 -30.93 11.17 -1.43
N ALA A 105 -30.85 9.94 -0.92
CA ALA A 105 -31.20 8.75 -1.69
C ALA A 105 -32.67 8.77 -2.15
N GLN A 106 -33.59 9.22 -1.29
CA GLN A 106 -35.01 9.33 -1.63
C GLN A 106 -35.29 10.41 -2.68
N LYS A 107 -34.65 11.58 -2.56
CA LYS A 107 -34.78 12.66 -3.56
C LYS A 107 -34.20 12.27 -4.91
N ALA A 108 -33.02 11.65 -4.91
CA ALA A 108 -32.35 11.20 -6.12
C ALA A 108 -33.19 10.16 -6.89
N ALA A 109 -33.85 9.24 -6.17
CA ALA A 109 -34.78 8.28 -6.75
C ALA A 109 -36.05 8.95 -7.33
N GLY A 110 -36.54 10.03 -6.72
CA GLY A 110 -37.68 10.80 -7.24
C GLY A 110 -37.35 11.69 -8.44
N GLU A 111 -36.07 12.05 -8.63
CA GLU A 111 -35.58 12.95 -9.67
C GLU A 111 -34.80 12.23 -10.79
N ASP A 112 -34.76 10.90 -10.79
CA ASP A 112 -33.99 10.04 -11.71
C ASP A 112 -32.54 10.53 -11.92
N ARG A 113 -31.88 10.85 -10.81
CA ARG A 113 -30.48 11.32 -10.79
C ARG A 113 -29.63 10.50 -9.84
N GLU A 114 -28.32 10.56 -9.98
CA GLU A 114 -27.43 9.95 -9.00
C GLU A 114 -27.49 10.65 -7.63
N ALA A 115 -27.48 9.84 -6.56
CA ALA A 115 -27.52 10.32 -5.19
C ALA A 115 -26.18 10.89 -4.77
N ARG A 116 -26.19 12.09 -4.16
CA ARG A 116 -24.96 12.70 -3.66
C ARG A 116 -24.44 11.91 -2.46
N THR A 117 -23.17 11.55 -2.52
CA THR A 117 -22.46 10.89 -1.42
C THR A 117 -21.66 11.91 -0.61
N ILE A 118 -21.64 11.75 0.70
CA ILE A 118 -20.84 12.57 1.62
C ILE A 118 -19.63 11.74 2.03
N ALA A 119 -18.43 12.28 1.80
CA ALA A 119 -17.19 11.66 2.26
C ALA A 119 -16.99 11.91 3.75
N PHE A 120 -16.51 10.89 4.47
CA PHE A 120 -16.10 11.02 5.86
C PHE A 120 -14.74 10.38 6.08
N LEU A 121 -14.08 10.82 7.14
CA LEU A 121 -12.82 10.26 7.62
C LEU A 121 -12.97 9.89 9.10
N LYS A 122 -12.75 8.61 9.42
CA LYS A 122 -12.66 8.12 10.79
C LYS A 122 -11.21 7.83 11.14
N ARG A 123 -10.88 8.07 12.41
CA ARG A 123 -9.62 7.67 13.02
C ARG A 123 -9.86 6.43 13.86
N PHE A 124 -8.96 5.47 13.75
CA PHE A 124 -8.89 4.32 14.65
C PHE A 124 -7.51 4.23 15.25
N THR A 125 -7.43 3.76 16.48
CA THR A 125 -6.15 3.45 17.14
C THR A 125 -5.99 1.94 17.16
N VAL A 126 -4.87 1.47 16.61
CA VAL A 126 -4.49 0.07 16.57
C VAL A 126 -3.20 -0.15 17.35
N PHE A 127 -3.00 -1.37 17.80
CA PHE A 127 -1.85 -1.84 18.56
C PHE A 127 -1.28 -3.04 17.84
N ASN A 128 0.05 -3.10 17.76
CA ASN A 128 0.75 -4.26 17.25
C ASN A 128 0.57 -5.44 18.22
N LEU A 129 0.61 -6.68 17.73
CA LEU A 129 0.57 -7.85 18.62
C LEU A 129 1.69 -7.84 19.65
N ASP A 130 2.86 -7.29 19.30
CA ASP A 130 3.99 -7.15 20.21
C ASP A 130 3.69 -6.28 21.44
N GLN A 131 2.62 -5.47 21.40
CA GLN A 131 2.16 -4.61 22.48
C GLN A 131 1.08 -5.27 23.36
N ILE A 132 0.65 -6.49 23.04
CA ILE A 132 -0.49 -7.16 23.64
C ILE A 132 -0.01 -8.45 24.33
N GLU A 133 -0.35 -8.60 25.60
CA GLU A 133 -0.07 -9.81 26.40
C GLU A 133 -1.29 -10.71 26.52
N GLY A 134 -1.08 -12.01 26.75
CA GLY A 134 -2.15 -12.98 26.98
C GLY A 134 -2.92 -13.42 25.73
N LEU A 135 -2.44 -13.06 24.53
CA LEU A 135 -3.03 -13.54 23.29
C LEU A 135 -2.86 -15.07 23.16
N PRO A 136 -3.90 -15.79 22.69
CA PRO A 136 -3.80 -17.22 22.38
C PRO A 136 -2.73 -17.52 21.32
N GLU A 137 -2.16 -18.74 21.36
CA GLU A 137 -1.06 -19.20 20.51
C GLU A 137 -1.34 -19.05 19.00
N GLN A 138 -2.61 -19.12 18.57
CA GLN A 138 -3.00 -18.87 17.18
C GLN A 138 -2.60 -17.48 16.64
N TYR A 139 -2.34 -16.52 17.53
CA TYR A 139 -1.85 -15.18 17.17
C TYR A 139 -0.32 -15.09 17.13
N ALA A 140 0.39 -16.09 17.64
CA ALA A 140 1.85 -16.15 17.68
C ALA A 140 2.49 -16.73 16.41
N ALA A 141 1.68 -17.14 15.41
CA ALA A 141 2.20 -17.67 14.16
C ALA A 141 3.08 -16.64 13.44
N GLU A 142 4.31 -17.04 13.13
CA GLU A 142 5.23 -16.24 12.32
C GLU A 142 4.71 -16.11 10.88
N PRO A 143 4.91 -14.94 10.24
CA PRO A 143 4.51 -14.76 8.85
C PRO A 143 5.32 -15.69 7.94
N VAL A 144 4.63 -16.42 7.06
CA VAL A 144 5.30 -17.21 6.02
C VAL A 144 5.79 -16.23 4.96
N VAL A 145 7.11 -16.05 4.87
CA VAL A 145 7.71 -15.30 3.76
C VAL A 145 7.84 -16.25 2.57
N PRO A 146 7.26 -15.93 1.40
CA PRO A 146 7.39 -16.78 0.22
C PRO A 146 8.85 -16.94 -0.20
N ASP A 147 9.18 -18.11 -0.73
CA ASP A 147 10.47 -18.32 -1.38
C ASP A 147 10.64 -17.34 -2.57
N PRO A 148 11.78 -16.63 -2.68
CA PRO A 148 12.00 -15.65 -3.75
C PRO A 148 11.80 -16.19 -5.18
N VAL A 149 12.11 -17.46 -5.43
CA VAL A 149 11.92 -18.12 -6.73
C VAL A 149 10.43 -18.30 -7.03
N MET A 150 9.65 -18.69 -6.02
CA MET A 150 8.19 -18.79 -6.15
C MET A 150 7.57 -17.41 -6.39
N ALA A 151 8.03 -16.36 -5.69
CA ALA A 151 7.54 -15.00 -5.88
C ALA A 151 7.76 -14.50 -7.32
N ILE A 152 8.91 -14.81 -7.93
CA ILE A 152 9.21 -14.47 -9.32
C ILE A 152 8.23 -15.14 -10.30
N ALA A 153 7.94 -16.42 -10.12
CA ALA A 153 7.01 -17.15 -11.00
C ALA A 153 5.56 -16.58 -10.92
N GLU A 154 5.16 -16.05 -9.77
CA GLU A 154 3.87 -15.39 -9.61
C GLU A 154 3.80 -14.04 -10.35
N VAL A 155 4.92 -13.33 -10.53
CA VAL A 155 4.95 -12.08 -11.30
C VAL A 155 4.63 -12.34 -12.78
N ASP A 156 5.19 -13.40 -13.38
CA ASP A 156 4.89 -13.74 -14.78
C ASP A 156 3.39 -14.07 -14.96
N LYS A 157 2.81 -14.82 -14.02
CA LYS A 157 1.37 -15.11 -14.00
C LYS A 157 0.54 -13.85 -13.85
N LEU A 158 0.95 -12.93 -12.97
CA LEU A 158 0.27 -11.65 -12.76
C LEU A 158 0.27 -10.81 -14.03
N ILE A 159 1.42 -10.67 -14.70
CA ILE A 159 1.54 -9.93 -15.95
C ILE A 159 0.62 -10.54 -17.00
N ALA A 160 0.64 -11.87 -17.17
CA ALA A 160 -0.24 -12.55 -18.13
C ALA A 160 -1.73 -12.35 -17.78
N ALA A 161 -2.10 -12.50 -16.51
CA ALA A 161 -3.49 -12.36 -16.05
C ALA A 161 -4.00 -10.91 -16.11
N SER A 162 -3.10 -9.92 -16.09
CA SER A 162 -3.47 -8.50 -16.16
C SER A 162 -4.13 -8.12 -17.49
N GLY A 163 -3.86 -8.87 -18.56
CA GLY A 163 -4.32 -8.55 -19.92
C GLY A 163 -3.58 -7.38 -20.59
N ALA A 164 -2.48 -6.90 -20.02
CA ALA A 164 -1.64 -5.89 -20.66
C ALA A 164 -0.99 -6.44 -21.94
N ASP A 165 -0.92 -5.60 -22.98
CA ASP A 165 0.01 -5.83 -24.10
C ASP A 165 1.44 -5.61 -23.59
N PHE A 166 2.06 -6.70 -23.14
CA PHE A 166 3.38 -6.69 -22.52
C PHE A 166 4.43 -7.26 -23.49
N ARG A 167 5.38 -6.41 -23.89
CA ARG A 167 6.36 -6.70 -24.95
C ARG A 167 7.77 -6.76 -24.39
N ILE A 168 8.51 -7.78 -24.80
CA ILE A 168 9.92 -7.96 -24.42
C ILE A 168 10.80 -7.68 -25.64
N GLY A 169 11.73 -6.73 -25.52
CA GLY A 169 12.58 -6.28 -26.62
C GLY A 169 13.12 -4.85 -26.43
N GLY A 170 13.92 -4.39 -27.40
CA GLY A 170 14.55 -3.07 -27.33
C GLY A 170 15.57 -2.94 -26.19
N SER A 171 15.94 -1.69 -25.88
CA SER A 171 16.94 -1.34 -24.86
C SER A 171 16.38 -0.52 -23.70
N GLU A 172 15.09 -0.18 -23.73
CA GLU A 172 14.45 0.70 -22.76
C GLU A 172 13.16 0.07 -22.23
N ALA A 173 12.83 0.34 -20.97
CA ALA A 173 11.56 -0.01 -20.36
C ALA A 173 10.66 1.23 -20.30
N PHE A 174 9.38 1.06 -20.66
CA PHE A 174 8.38 2.13 -20.58
C PHE A 174 6.97 1.58 -20.77
N TYR A 175 5.98 2.25 -20.18
CA TYR A 175 4.59 2.23 -20.62
C TYR A 175 4.34 3.31 -21.70
N SER A 176 3.62 2.97 -22.77
CA SER A 176 3.21 3.90 -23.82
C SER A 176 1.73 4.25 -23.71
N PRO A 177 1.34 5.40 -23.13
CA PRO A 177 -0.08 5.74 -22.95
C PRO A 177 -0.87 5.87 -24.25
N GLY A 178 -0.22 6.34 -25.33
CA GLY A 178 -0.88 6.57 -26.61
C GLY A 178 -1.17 5.29 -27.41
N GLN A 179 -0.34 4.26 -27.25
CA GLN A 179 -0.49 2.97 -27.92
C GLN A 179 -0.95 1.84 -26.98
N ASP A 180 -1.06 2.14 -25.67
CA ASP A 180 -1.51 1.26 -24.59
C ASP A 180 -0.76 -0.08 -24.48
N TYR A 181 0.57 -0.04 -24.41
CA TYR A 181 1.40 -1.22 -24.20
C TYR A 181 2.56 -0.94 -23.24
N VAL A 182 3.07 -2.00 -22.61
CA VAL A 182 4.29 -1.99 -21.80
C VAL A 182 5.42 -2.62 -22.62
N GLN A 183 6.57 -1.96 -22.65
CA GLN A 183 7.82 -2.45 -23.21
C GLN A 183 8.82 -2.65 -22.08
N VAL A 184 9.51 -3.79 -22.08
CA VAL A 184 10.70 -4.00 -21.25
C VAL A 184 11.82 -4.65 -22.06
N PRO A 185 13.10 -4.40 -21.74
CA PRO A 185 14.22 -5.11 -22.36
C PRO A 185 14.18 -6.61 -22.03
N PRO A 186 14.90 -7.46 -22.77
CA PRO A 186 15.11 -8.85 -22.40
C PRO A 186 15.71 -8.99 -21.00
N GLN A 187 15.34 -10.03 -20.24
CA GLN A 187 15.89 -10.30 -18.90
C GLN A 187 17.43 -10.34 -18.88
N SER A 188 18.05 -10.85 -19.94
CA SER A 188 19.51 -10.90 -20.09
C SER A 188 20.19 -9.54 -20.16
N ALA A 189 19.44 -8.45 -20.34
CA ALA A 189 19.96 -7.08 -20.29
C ALA A 189 20.18 -6.59 -18.84
N PHE A 190 19.67 -7.31 -17.85
CA PHE A 190 19.79 -6.98 -16.44
C PHE A 190 20.85 -7.86 -15.77
N HIS A 191 21.70 -7.27 -14.94
CA HIS A 191 22.74 -7.99 -14.21
C HIS A 191 22.14 -8.92 -13.14
N GLU A 192 21.07 -8.49 -12.48
CA GLU A 192 20.34 -9.27 -11.49
C GLU A 192 18.90 -9.50 -11.96
N PRO A 193 18.41 -10.76 -12.03
CA PRO A 193 17.07 -11.07 -12.50
C PRO A 193 15.96 -10.30 -11.78
N ILE A 194 16.11 -10.07 -10.47
CA ILE A 194 15.13 -9.34 -9.65
C ILE A 194 14.87 -7.91 -10.16
N ASN A 195 15.90 -7.26 -10.74
CA ASN A 195 15.76 -5.89 -11.24
C ASN A 195 14.89 -5.84 -12.50
N TRP A 196 14.85 -6.92 -13.29
CA TRP A 196 13.91 -7.00 -14.41
C TRP A 196 12.46 -7.03 -13.91
N PHE A 197 12.15 -7.86 -12.90
CA PHE A 197 10.79 -7.94 -12.34
C PHE A 197 10.36 -6.65 -11.68
N ARG A 198 11.29 -5.97 -10.99
CA ARG A 198 11.07 -4.61 -10.47
C ARG A 198 10.68 -3.69 -11.63
N THR A 199 11.52 -3.54 -12.64
CA THR A 199 11.23 -2.68 -13.79
C THR A 199 9.90 -3.02 -14.45
N ALA A 200 9.61 -4.30 -14.69
CA ALA A 200 8.35 -4.74 -15.26
C ALA A 200 7.13 -4.30 -14.41
N LEU A 201 7.16 -4.53 -13.10
CA LEU A 201 6.07 -4.16 -12.20
C LEU A 201 5.90 -2.64 -12.07
N HIS A 202 6.97 -1.87 -12.19
CA HIS A 202 6.92 -0.41 -12.23
C HIS A 202 6.17 0.09 -13.47
N GLU A 203 6.52 -0.42 -14.66
CA GLU A 203 5.81 -0.07 -15.90
C GLU A 203 4.36 -0.55 -15.91
N MET A 204 4.09 -1.72 -15.32
CA MET A 204 2.72 -2.19 -15.09
C MET A 204 1.94 -1.23 -14.17
N GLY A 205 2.60 -0.64 -13.18
CA GLY A 205 2.05 0.42 -12.33
C GLY A 205 1.54 1.61 -13.15
N HIS A 206 2.35 2.10 -14.10
CA HIS A 206 1.95 3.12 -15.06
C HIS A 206 0.82 2.65 -15.98
N TRP A 207 0.90 1.43 -16.50
CA TRP A 207 -0.11 0.85 -17.35
C TRP A 207 -1.49 0.89 -16.69
N VAL A 208 -1.64 0.48 -15.43
CA VAL A 208 -2.94 0.55 -14.72
C VAL A 208 -3.51 1.99 -14.66
N GLY A 209 -2.68 3.01 -14.79
CA GLY A 209 -3.07 4.42 -14.86
C GLY A 209 -3.65 4.88 -16.20
N GLY A 210 -3.61 4.05 -17.25
CA GLY A 210 -4.11 4.41 -18.58
C GLY A 210 -5.62 4.59 -18.69
N LYS A 211 -6.03 5.06 -19.88
CA LYS A 211 -7.43 5.29 -20.23
C LYS A 211 -8.22 3.98 -20.23
N GLY A 212 -9.46 3.99 -19.74
CA GLY A 212 -10.27 2.78 -19.58
C GLY A 212 -9.90 1.90 -18.38
N ARG A 213 -8.94 2.33 -17.55
CA ARG A 213 -8.56 1.68 -16.27
C ARG A 213 -8.76 2.64 -15.10
N LEU A 214 -7.69 3.12 -14.46
CA LEU A 214 -7.79 4.12 -13.40
C LEU A 214 -7.81 5.56 -13.93
N GLU A 215 -7.56 5.76 -15.23
CA GLU A 215 -7.61 7.05 -15.90
C GLU A 215 -6.86 8.16 -15.15
N ARG A 216 -5.63 7.85 -14.71
CA ARG A 216 -4.74 8.82 -14.08
C ARG A 216 -4.14 9.76 -15.13
N ASP A 217 -3.67 10.92 -14.67
CA ASP A 217 -3.00 11.88 -15.54
C ASP A 217 -1.60 11.38 -15.95
N GLN A 218 -1.47 10.96 -17.21
CA GLN A 218 -0.24 10.48 -17.84
C GLN A 218 0.41 11.55 -18.76
N SER A 219 -0.01 12.81 -18.67
CA SER A 219 0.43 13.87 -19.60
C SER A 219 1.77 14.54 -19.23
N GLY A 220 2.29 14.25 -18.04
CA GLY A 220 3.54 14.80 -17.52
C GLY A 220 4.75 14.45 -18.40
N ARG A 221 5.66 15.41 -18.54
CA ARG A 221 6.97 15.18 -19.18
C ARG A 221 8.05 14.98 -18.11
N PHE A 222 9.11 14.26 -18.45
CA PHE A 222 10.26 14.06 -17.56
C PHE A 222 10.71 15.40 -16.94
N GLY A 223 10.88 15.40 -15.61
CA GLY A 223 11.24 16.58 -14.82
C GLY A 223 10.07 17.51 -14.44
N SER A 224 8.84 17.24 -14.87
CA SER A 224 7.66 18.02 -14.45
C SER A 224 7.05 17.48 -13.14
N MET A 225 6.30 18.33 -12.44
CA MET A 225 5.57 17.94 -11.23
C MET A 225 4.51 16.86 -11.51
N ALA A 226 3.81 16.94 -12.65
CA ALA A 226 2.83 15.94 -13.05
C ALA A 226 3.48 14.57 -13.26
N TYR A 227 4.66 14.56 -13.89
CA TYR A 227 5.46 13.35 -14.07
C TYR A 227 5.94 12.78 -12.72
N ALA A 228 6.55 13.60 -11.86
CA ALA A 228 7.01 13.15 -10.54
C ALA A 228 5.88 12.58 -9.66
N LYS A 229 4.66 13.13 -9.77
CA LYS A 229 3.48 12.61 -9.07
C LYS A 229 3.10 11.22 -9.57
N GLU A 230 3.10 10.98 -10.87
CA GLU A 230 2.76 9.68 -11.44
C GLU A 230 3.83 8.63 -11.15
N GLU A 231 5.12 9.00 -11.20
CA GLU A 231 6.24 8.17 -10.76
C GLU A 231 6.08 7.74 -9.29
N LEU A 232 5.71 8.67 -8.40
CA LEU A 232 5.43 8.35 -7.00
C LEU A 232 4.30 7.33 -6.84
N VAL A 233 3.24 7.46 -7.65
CA VAL A 233 2.13 6.50 -7.65
C VAL A 233 2.56 5.14 -8.18
N ALA A 234 3.31 5.09 -9.29
CA ALA A 234 3.78 3.84 -9.89
C ALA A 234 4.77 3.10 -8.98
N LEU A 235 5.72 3.82 -8.36
CA LEU A 235 6.67 3.25 -7.39
C LEU A 235 5.98 2.74 -6.12
N SER A 236 5.00 3.48 -5.61
CA SER A 236 4.17 3.03 -4.47
C SER A 236 3.30 1.83 -4.86
N GLY A 237 2.85 1.79 -6.11
CA GLY A 237 2.09 0.69 -6.67
C GLY A 237 2.92 -0.58 -6.87
N GLN A 238 4.22 -0.47 -7.18
CA GLN A 238 5.13 -1.59 -7.37
C GLN A 238 5.47 -2.33 -6.08
N SER A 239 5.54 -1.63 -4.94
CA SER A 239 5.82 -2.26 -3.64
C SER A 239 4.64 -3.04 -3.08
N ALA A 240 3.41 -2.79 -3.55
CA ALA A 240 2.21 -3.50 -3.11
C ALA A 240 2.10 -4.95 -3.64
N PRO A 241 2.24 -5.25 -4.95
CA PRO A 241 2.21 -6.61 -5.51
C PRO A 241 3.20 -7.55 -4.84
N SER A 242 4.45 -7.12 -4.65
CA SER A 242 5.50 -7.91 -4.00
C SER A 242 5.12 -8.32 -2.57
N ALA A 243 4.27 -7.53 -1.89
CA ALA A 243 3.79 -7.80 -0.54
C ALA A 243 2.41 -8.48 -0.51
N THR A 244 1.60 -8.38 -1.58
CA THR A 244 0.25 -9.00 -1.68
C THR A 244 0.21 -10.35 -2.39
N LEU A 245 1.29 -10.77 -3.08
CA LEU A 245 1.42 -12.11 -3.69
C LEU A 245 1.79 -13.20 -2.65
N GLN A 246 1.39 -13.00 -1.39
CA GLN A 246 1.56 -13.91 -0.25
C GLN A 246 0.28 -14.72 -0.02
#